data_AF-A0A135VBF9-F1
#
_entry.id   AF-A0A135VBF9-F1
#
_cell.length_a   1.000
_cell.length_b   1.000
_cell.length_c   1.000
_cell.angle_alpha   90.00
_cell.angle_beta   90.00
_cell.angle_gamma   90.00
#
_symmetry.space_group_name_H-M   'P 1'
#
loop_
_entity.id
_entity.type
_entity.pdbx_description
1 polymer ?
#
loop_
_entity_poly.entity_id
_entity_poly.type
_entity_poly.pdbx_seq_one_letter_code
_entity_poly.pdbx_strand_id
1 'polypeptide(L)'
;MITERRTLMFTLTLMALLASVPFVAAQSTGIQYQHANGVVTLTTDDIGIKVSAFNNVPHFQFWDESDDTPGADYHVTFSKLFEANDTNGNGAYDAGVDHRYGDPYTLPTDDWEFSGFVTEGEGDVVTEVHFNFTNEDTFVPPTPTALAEIPISMDLEIEIRVHINLTNSNEMKFDIRLEGWEWAYTDSILVFQFTVADSEHGQQDGTGEPADFEQDTSGYRFEFGDAYMECAEFAFADNSTIDPHQVQMRATHGQAEQGSIGKSVYLAFEYFGNATLDYDPTLGVLSADGLVPLGSEILLIGGAAVALLVVIALVVKTRR
;
A
#
# COMPACT_ATOMS: atom_id res chain seq x y z
N MET A 1 -53.79 -29.28 -29.35
CA MET A 1 -52.32 -29.37 -29.56
C MET A 1 -51.75 -28.01 -29.25
N ILE A 2 -51.28 -27.82 -28.01
CA ILE A 2 -49.85 -27.82 -27.64
C ILE A 2 -49.12 -26.71 -28.42
N THR A 3 -49.14 -25.48 -27.91
CA THR A 3 -48.06 -24.81 -27.15
C THR A 3 -46.83 -24.53 -28.01
N GLU A 4 -46.49 -23.26 -28.20
CA GLU A 4 -45.15 -22.76 -27.84
C GLU A 4 -45.17 -21.23 -27.65
N ARG A 5 -44.81 -20.83 -26.43
CA ARG A 5 -44.45 -19.46 -26.04
C ARG A 5 -43.05 -19.18 -26.54
N ARG A 6 -42.81 -18.01 -27.13
CA ARG A 6 -41.56 -17.27 -26.90
C ARG A 6 -41.85 -15.78 -26.76
N THR A 7 -41.78 -15.36 -25.50
CA THR A 7 -41.73 -13.99 -25.03
C THR A 7 -40.41 -13.36 -25.46
N LEU A 8 -40.43 -12.17 -26.05
CA LEU A 8 -39.27 -11.28 -26.05
C LEU A 8 -39.79 -9.85 -25.90
N MET A 9 -39.88 -9.40 -24.65
CA MET A 9 -39.94 -7.98 -24.32
C MET A 9 -38.50 -7.47 -24.35
N PHE A 10 -38.20 -6.51 -25.22
CA PHE A 10 -37.06 -5.62 -25.02
C PHE A 10 -37.58 -4.32 -24.42
N THR A 11 -37.25 -4.13 -23.16
CA THR A 11 -37.58 -2.98 -22.34
C THR A 11 -36.75 -1.78 -22.81
N LEU A 12 -37.44 -0.73 -23.23
CA LEU A 12 -36.94 0.64 -23.18
C LEU A 12 -36.62 0.97 -21.71
N THR A 13 -35.54 1.70 -21.43
CA THR A 13 -35.57 3.06 -20.83
C THR A 13 -34.17 3.44 -20.31
N LEU A 14 -33.43 4.17 -21.14
CA LEU A 14 -32.35 5.06 -20.74
C LEU A 14 -33.02 6.40 -20.41
N MET A 15 -33.17 6.74 -19.13
CA MET A 15 -33.19 8.13 -18.61
C MET A 15 -33.47 8.15 -17.10
N ALA A 16 -32.66 8.96 -16.41
CA ALA A 16 -32.88 9.54 -15.08
C ALA A 16 -32.83 8.59 -13.87
N LEU A 17 -31.61 8.36 -13.37
CA LEU A 17 -31.36 8.35 -11.92
C LEU A 17 -30.23 9.32 -11.59
N LEU A 18 -30.54 10.62 -11.69
CA LEU A 18 -30.07 11.61 -10.73
C LEU A 18 -30.79 11.27 -9.40
N ALA A 19 -30.38 10.20 -8.74
CA ALA A 19 -30.83 9.93 -7.38
C ALA A 19 -29.74 10.46 -6.46
N SER A 20 -30.06 11.56 -5.80
CA SER A 20 -29.49 11.94 -4.51
C SER A 20 -29.18 10.68 -3.69
N VAL A 21 -27.90 10.36 -3.59
CA VAL A 21 -27.44 9.25 -2.77
C VAL A 21 -27.75 9.64 -1.33
N PRO A 22 -28.38 8.76 -0.52
CA PRO A 22 -28.58 9.07 0.88
C PRO A 22 -27.20 9.22 1.54
N PHE A 23 -26.92 10.42 2.05
CA PHE A 23 -25.87 10.61 3.04
C PHE A 23 -26.21 9.69 4.22
N VAL A 24 -25.52 8.58 4.37
CA VAL A 24 -25.46 7.89 5.66
C VAL A 24 -24.30 8.54 6.39
N ALA A 25 -24.53 9.75 6.90
CA ALA A 25 -23.67 10.29 7.94
C ALA A 25 -23.88 9.39 9.16
N ALA A 26 -22.89 8.59 9.52
CA ALA A 26 -22.78 8.08 10.89
C ALA A 26 -22.45 9.29 11.77
N GLN A 27 -23.48 10.08 12.10
CA GLN A 27 -23.36 11.24 12.96
C GLN A 27 -23.10 10.74 14.39
N SER A 28 -21.82 10.56 14.74
CA SER A 28 -21.33 10.67 16.13
C SER A 28 -19.80 10.69 16.29
N THR A 29 -18.97 10.39 15.28
CA THR A 29 -17.53 10.10 15.51
C THR A 29 -16.53 10.67 14.49
N GLY A 30 -16.85 11.75 13.75
CA GLY A 30 -15.89 12.38 12.81
C GLY A 30 -15.63 11.61 11.50
N ILE A 31 -15.91 10.30 11.47
CA ILE A 31 -15.69 9.47 10.27
C ILE A 31 -16.82 9.62 9.25
N GLN A 32 -16.49 9.97 8.00
CA GLN A 32 -17.42 9.89 6.88
C GLN A 32 -17.06 8.74 5.94
N TYR A 33 -18.04 7.89 5.62
CA TYR A 33 -17.89 6.76 4.71
C TYR A 33 -18.69 6.99 3.43
N GLN A 34 -18.05 6.85 2.27
CA GLN A 34 -18.73 6.88 0.98
C GLN A 34 -18.27 5.72 0.11
N HIS A 35 -19.22 4.94 -0.42
CA HIS A 35 -18.98 3.88 -1.39
C HIS A 35 -19.76 4.16 -2.68
N ALA A 36 -19.05 4.47 -3.76
CA ALA A 36 -19.65 4.68 -5.08
C ALA A 36 -18.68 4.24 -6.18
N ASN A 37 -19.16 3.47 -7.16
CA ASN A 37 -18.40 3.08 -8.36
C ASN A 37 -17.00 2.45 -8.10
N GLY A 38 -16.83 1.64 -7.05
CA GLY A 38 -15.53 1.01 -6.75
C GLY A 38 -14.50 1.97 -6.11
N VAL A 39 -14.95 3.16 -5.74
CA VAL A 39 -14.20 4.13 -4.93
C VAL A 39 -14.78 4.11 -3.52
N VAL A 40 -13.90 4.00 -2.53
CA VAL A 40 -14.26 4.03 -1.13
C VAL A 40 -13.48 5.11 -0.41
N THR A 41 -14.18 6.09 0.15
CA THR A 41 -13.59 7.23 0.86
C THR A 41 -13.85 7.12 2.35
N LEU A 42 -12.82 7.39 3.13
CA LEU A 42 -12.83 7.53 4.58
C LEU A 42 -12.16 8.86 4.94
N THR A 43 -12.84 9.70 5.70
CA THR A 43 -12.21 10.90 6.29
C THR A 43 -12.16 10.77 7.81
N THR A 44 -11.07 11.22 8.42
CA THR A 44 -10.95 11.47 9.86
C THR A 44 -11.01 12.99 10.10
N ASP A 45 -10.66 13.45 11.31
CA ASP A 45 -10.55 14.89 11.58
C ASP A 45 -9.26 15.50 10.97
N ASP A 46 -8.22 14.69 10.73
CA ASP A 46 -6.90 15.14 10.26
C ASP A 46 -6.49 14.60 8.88
N ILE A 47 -6.90 13.38 8.52
CA ILE A 47 -6.53 12.76 7.23
C ILE A 47 -7.78 12.30 6.48
N GLY A 48 -7.83 12.65 5.21
CA GLY A 48 -8.75 12.05 4.27
C GLY A 48 -8.05 10.97 3.47
N ILE A 49 -8.70 9.83 3.28
CA ILE A 49 -8.20 8.71 2.49
C ILE A 49 -9.27 8.28 1.50
N LYS A 50 -8.88 8.10 0.25
CA LYS A 50 -9.73 7.51 -0.76
C LYS A 50 -9.00 6.36 -1.42
N VAL A 51 -9.65 5.21 -1.40
CA VAL A 51 -9.18 3.98 -2.02
C VAL A 51 -9.94 3.82 -3.33
N SER A 52 -9.21 3.58 -4.41
CA SER A 52 -9.81 3.33 -5.72
C SER A 52 -9.00 2.28 -6.46
N ALA A 53 -9.67 1.38 -7.18
CA ALA A 53 -8.99 0.58 -8.18
C ALA A 53 -8.71 1.47 -9.41
N PHE A 54 -7.60 2.21 -9.41
CA PHE A 54 -7.20 2.99 -10.59
C PHE A 54 -6.58 2.03 -11.61
N ASN A 55 -7.24 1.80 -12.75
CA ASN A 55 -6.79 0.84 -13.77
C ASN A 55 -6.52 -0.59 -13.23
N ASN A 56 -7.32 -1.06 -12.27
CA ASN A 56 -7.13 -2.34 -11.55
C ASN A 56 -5.87 -2.42 -10.66
N VAL A 57 -5.20 -1.29 -10.40
CA VAL A 57 -4.01 -1.22 -9.54
C VAL A 57 -4.41 -0.82 -8.12
N PRO A 58 -3.77 -1.37 -7.08
CA PRO A 58 -3.80 -0.78 -5.74
C PRO A 58 -3.39 0.68 -5.81
N HIS A 59 -4.36 1.55 -5.60
CA HIS A 59 -4.18 2.98 -5.55
C HIS A 59 -4.97 3.52 -4.38
N PHE A 60 -4.28 4.29 -3.55
CA PHE A 60 -4.94 5.12 -2.56
C PHE A 60 -4.39 6.53 -2.67
N GLN A 61 -5.28 7.48 -2.36
CA GLN A 61 -4.96 8.87 -2.23
C GLN A 61 -5.19 9.30 -0.78
N PHE A 62 -4.36 10.22 -0.30
CA PHE A 62 -4.50 10.80 1.03
C PHE A 62 -4.24 12.30 1.00
N TRP A 63 -4.86 13.04 1.92
CA TRP A 63 -4.74 14.50 2.02
C TRP A 63 -4.98 14.96 3.47
N ASP A 64 -4.58 16.20 3.76
CA ASP A 64 -4.85 16.84 5.05
C ASP A 64 -6.31 17.32 5.08
N GLU A 65 -7.16 16.67 5.88
CA GLU A 65 -8.58 17.03 6.04
C GLU A 65 -8.74 18.26 6.95
N SER A 66 -7.71 18.60 7.73
CA SER A 66 -7.72 19.74 8.64
C SER A 66 -7.40 21.08 7.97
N ASP A 67 -6.98 21.07 6.70
CA ASP A 67 -6.66 22.29 5.96
C ASP A 67 -7.92 23.09 5.56
N ASP A 68 -8.00 24.33 6.06
CA ASP A 68 -9.08 25.28 5.73
C ASP A 68 -9.09 25.71 4.25
N THR A 69 -8.00 25.45 3.50
CA THR A 69 -7.91 25.62 2.04
C THR A 69 -7.43 24.31 1.43
N PRO A 70 -8.23 23.59 0.62
CA PRO A 70 -7.85 22.24 0.20
C PRO A 70 -6.45 22.21 -0.45
N GLY A 71 -5.52 21.53 0.23
CA GLY A 71 -4.15 21.34 -0.20
C GLY A 71 -4.04 20.33 -1.35
N ALA A 72 -2.86 19.75 -1.50
CA ALA A 72 -2.64 18.69 -2.49
C ALA A 72 -3.20 17.34 -2.02
N ASP A 73 -3.81 16.58 -2.93
CA ASP A 73 -4.05 15.15 -2.73
C ASP A 73 -2.79 14.38 -3.18
N TYR A 74 -2.28 13.48 -2.33
CA TYR A 74 -1.14 12.64 -2.64
C TYR A 74 -1.60 11.25 -3.09
N HIS A 75 -1.15 10.83 -4.26
CA HIS A 75 -1.53 9.59 -4.92
C HIS A 75 -0.39 8.57 -4.81
N VAL A 76 -0.66 7.43 -4.19
CA VAL A 76 0.28 6.31 -4.08
C VAL A 76 -0.15 5.20 -5.02
N THR A 77 0.70 4.89 -6.00
CA THR A 77 0.47 3.83 -6.98
C THR A 77 1.59 2.80 -6.90
N PHE A 78 1.24 1.55 -6.62
CA PHE A 78 2.19 0.44 -6.55
C PHE A 78 2.56 -0.05 -7.95
N SER A 79 3.86 -0.09 -8.26
CA SER A 79 4.32 -0.20 -9.65
C SER A 79 4.99 -1.55 -9.92
N LYS A 80 6.06 -1.90 -9.20
CA LYS A 80 6.92 -3.03 -9.59
C LYS A 80 7.60 -3.71 -8.42
N LEU A 81 7.92 -4.98 -8.61
CA LEU A 81 8.82 -5.77 -7.79
C LEU A 81 9.90 -6.38 -8.68
N PHE A 82 11.18 -6.22 -8.34
CA PHE A 82 12.28 -6.75 -9.14
C PHE A 82 13.56 -6.97 -8.35
N GLU A 83 14.37 -7.92 -8.80
CA GLU A 83 15.73 -8.11 -8.30
C GLU A 83 16.71 -7.18 -9.03
N ALA A 84 17.67 -6.62 -8.32
CA ALA A 84 18.75 -5.82 -8.91
C ALA A 84 20.09 -6.16 -8.27
N ASN A 85 21.17 -5.89 -8.99
CA ASN A 85 22.49 -5.90 -8.38
C ASN A 85 22.69 -4.62 -7.57
N ASP A 86 23.47 -4.72 -6.49
CA ASP A 86 23.98 -3.54 -5.77
C ASP A 86 25.39 -3.25 -6.26
N THR A 87 25.52 -2.40 -7.27
CA THR A 87 26.79 -2.17 -7.99
C THR A 87 27.81 -1.46 -7.12
N ASN A 88 27.35 -0.60 -6.22
CA ASN A 88 28.19 0.25 -5.39
C ASN A 88 28.31 -0.25 -3.94
N GLY A 89 27.56 -1.31 -3.57
CA GLY A 89 27.62 -1.98 -2.29
C GLY A 89 26.98 -1.19 -1.14
N ASN A 90 26.04 -0.29 -1.43
CA ASN A 90 25.42 0.58 -0.42
C ASN A 90 24.12 0.01 0.18
N GLY A 91 23.65 -1.15 -0.31
CA GLY A 91 22.42 -1.82 0.10
C GLY A 91 21.14 -1.15 -0.39
N ALA A 92 21.24 -0.13 -1.24
CA ALA A 92 20.14 0.65 -1.78
C ALA A 92 20.05 0.47 -3.30
N TYR A 93 18.89 0.78 -3.88
CA TYR A 93 18.75 0.78 -5.34
C TYR A 93 18.95 2.20 -5.90
N ASP A 94 20.01 2.40 -6.66
CA ASP A 94 20.34 3.67 -7.30
C ASP A 94 20.00 3.59 -8.80
N ALA A 95 18.88 4.20 -9.19
CA ALA A 95 18.43 4.22 -10.57
C ALA A 95 19.49 4.82 -11.51
N GLY A 96 19.99 4.01 -12.44
CA GLY A 96 21.03 4.39 -13.41
C GLY A 96 22.47 4.05 -12.98
N VAL A 97 22.67 3.62 -11.73
CA VAL A 97 23.91 2.98 -11.27
C VAL A 97 23.72 1.46 -11.26
N ASP A 98 22.61 1.01 -10.69
CA ASP A 98 22.27 -0.39 -10.55
C ASP A 98 21.54 -0.96 -11.76
N HIS A 99 21.68 -2.28 -11.91
CA HIS A 99 21.15 -3.07 -13.00
C HIS A 99 20.10 -4.05 -12.46
N ARG A 100 18.88 -3.90 -12.99
CA ARG A 100 17.80 -4.86 -12.75
C ARG A 100 18.11 -6.18 -13.44
N TYR A 101 17.83 -7.29 -12.76
CA TYR A 101 17.87 -8.61 -13.34
C TYR A 101 16.52 -8.93 -14.00
N GLY A 102 16.54 -9.15 -15.32
CA GLY A 102 15.34 -9.52 -16.06
C GLY A 102 14.27 -8.42 -16.12
N ASP A 103 13.06 -8.83 -16.49
CA ASP A 103 11.89 -7.95 -16.47
C ASP A 103 11.26 -7.95 -15.07
N PRO A 104 10.77 -6.81 -14.58
CA PRO A 104 10.13 -6.70 -13.28
C PRO A 104 8.77 -7.42 -13.26
N TYR A 105 8.41 -7.96 -12.10
CA TYR A 105 7.00 -8.25 -11.80
C TYR A 105 6.26 -6.90 -11.71
N THR A 106 5.24 -6.73 -12.54
CA THR A 106 4.51 -5.46 -12.67
C THR A 106 3.26 -5.57 -11.81
N LEU A 107 3.18 -4.81 -10.72
CA LEU A 107 2.05 -4.81 -9.79
C LEU A 107 0.72 -4.32 -10.40
N PRO A 108 0.71 -3.53 -11.50
CA PRO A 108 -0.48 -3.29 -12.30
C PRO A 108 -1.11 -4.50 -13.03
N THR A 109 -0.90 -5.74 -12.59
CA THR A 109 -1.58 -6.91 -13.14
C THR A 109 -3.06 -6.94 -12.74
N ASP A 110 -3.89 -7.57 -13.58
CA ASP A 110 -5.28 -7.84 -13.25
C ASP A 110 -5.36 -8.82 -12.05
N ASP A 111 -6.47 -8.79 -11.28
CA ASP A 111 -6.79 -9.70 -10.15
C ASP A 111 -6.29 -9.31 -8.74
N TRP A 112 -6.31 -8.02 -8.39
CA TRP A 112 -6.24 -7.59 -6.98
C TRP A 112 -7.60 -7.73 -6.27
N GLU A 113 -7.63 -8.39 -5.11
CA GLU A 113 -8.77 -8.43 -4.20
C GLU A 113 -8.67 -7.32 -3.16
N PHE A 114 -9.73 -6.52 -3.01
CA PHE A 114 -9.83 -5.48 -1.97
C PHE A 114 -10.76 -5.96 -0.86
N SER A 115 -10.30 -5.95 0.40
CA SER A 115 -11.11 -6.42 1.54
C SER A 115 -12.36 -5.58 1.83
N GLY A 116 -12.41 -4.33 1.35
CA GLY A 116 -13.25 -3.31 1.96
C GLY A 116 -12.63 -2.76 3.24
N PHE A 117 -13.24 -1.72 3.79
CA PHE A 117 -12.84 -1.17 5.08
C PHE A 117 -13.40 -2.00 6.24
N VAL A 118 -12.53 -2.32 7.18
CA VAL A 118 -12.84 -3.00 8.44
C VAL A 118 -12.56 -2.02 9.58
N THR A 119 -13.53 -1.83 10.47
CA THR A 119 -13.40 -0.92 11.62
C THR A 119 -13.29 -1.71 12.92
N GLU A 120 -12.40 -1.28 13.81
CA GLU A 120 -12.31 -1.79 15.18
C GLU A 120 -12.63 -0.70 16.19
N GLY A 121 -13.08 -1.09 17.38
CA GLY A 121 -13.54 -0.13 18.38
C GLY A 121 -14.10 -0.73 19.66
N GLU A 122 -14.36 0.14 20.63
CA GLU A 122 -15.03 -0.20 21.88
C GLU A 122 -16.46 0.38 21.90
N GLY A 123 -17.46 -0.51 21.83
CA GLY A 123 -18.87 -0.10 21.79
C GLY A 123 -19.22 0.59 20.47
N ASP A 124 -19.71 1.83 20.54
CA ASP A 124 -20.07 2.64 19.37
C ASP A 124 -18.92 3.56 18.90
N VAL A 125 -17.75 3.49 19.56
CA VAL A 125 -16.57 4.31 19.23
C VAL A 125 -15.63 3.48 18.37
N VAL A 126 -15.44 3.91 17.12
CA VAL A 126 -14.40 3.38 16.24
C VAL A 126 -13.06 3.96 16.65
N THR A 127 -12.04 3.12 16.82
CA THR A 127 -10.67 3.52 17.18
C THR A 127 -9.68 3.23 16.07
N GLU A 128 -10.00 2.31 15.16
CA GLU A 128 -9.10 1.89 14.08
C GLU A 128 -9.86 1.56 12.80
N VAL A 129 -9.17 1.74 11.68
CA VAL A 129 -9.64 1.40 10.35
C VAL A 129 -8.56 0.61 9.63
N HIS A 130 -8.95 -0.48 8.99
CA HIS A 130 -8.07 -1.38 8.26
C HIS A 130 -8.63 -1.65 6.86
N PHE A 131 -7.76 -1.82 5.88
CA PHE A 131 -8.11 -2.42 4.60
C PHE A 131 -6.88 -3.08 3.98
N ASN A 132 -7.07 -4.03 3.07
CA ASN A 132 -5.95 -4.59 2.32
C ASN A 132 -6.27 -4.75 0.83
N PHE A 133 -5.19 -4.82 0.06
CA PHE A 133 -5.16 -5.35 -1.29
C PHE A 133 -4.36 -6.64 -1.27
N THR A 134 -4.90 -7.71 -1.84
CA THR A 134 -4.24 -9.01 -1.95
C THR A 134 -4.16 -9.42 -3.40
N ASN A 135 -3.00 -9.91 -3.83
CA ASN A 135 -2.79 -10.50 -5.14
C ASN A 135 -2.02 -11.81 -4.99
N GLU A 136 -2.54 -12.84 -5.65
CA GLU A 136 -1.88 -14.13 -5.83
C GLU A 136 -1.67 -14.34 -7.34
N ASP A 137 -0.43 -14.47 -7.79
CA ASP A 137 -0.12 -14.69 -9.20
C ASP A 137 1.11 -15.58 -9.39
N THR A 138 1.20 -16.25 -10.54
CA THR A 138 2.39 -16.99 -10.93
C THR A 138 3.26 -16.09 -11.80
N PHE A 139 4.37 -15.62 -11.24
CA PHE A 139 5.37 -14.86 -11.99
C PHE A 139 6.32 -15.80 -12.73
N VAL A 140 6.47 -15.57 -14.03
CA VAL A 140 7.47 -16.25 -14.87
C VAL A 140 8.55 -15.23 -15.22
N PRO A 141 9.70 -15.21 -14.50
CA PRO A 141 10.77 -14.30 -14.85
C PRO A 141 11.29 -14.62 -16.26
N PRO A 142 11.66 -13.60 -17.06
CA PRO A 142 12.18 -13.86 -18.40
C PRO A 142 13.40 -14.75 -18.33
N THR A 143 13.44 -15.80 -19.15
CA THR A 143 14.55 -16.74 -19.16
C THR A 143 15.84 -16.00 -19.53
N PRO A 144 16.87 -15.97 -18.67
CA PRO A 144 18.10 -15.29 -18.97
C PRO A 144 18.87 -16.07 -20.05
N THR A 145 19.67 -15.37 -20.83
CA THR A 145 20.59 -15.97 -21.80
C THR A 145 21.82 -16.65 -21.16
N ALA A 146 22.01 -16.60 -19.83
CA ALA A 146 23.19 -17.18 -19.17
C ALA A 146 22.96 -17.66 -17.70
N LEU A 147 23.48 -18.86 -17.43
CA LEU A 147 24.02 -19.52 -16.20
C LEU A 147 23.48 -19.24 -14.77
N ALA A 148 22.49 -18.39 -14.53
CA ALA A 148 21.88 -18.28 -13.21
C ALA A 148 20.85 -19.39 -12.97
N GLU A 149 20.71 -19.83 -11.71
CA GLU A 149 19.63 -20.73 -11.25
C GLU A 149 18.32 -19.93 -11.13
N ILE A 150 17.92 -19.25 -12.20
CA ILE A 150 16.69 -18.44 -12.18
C ILE A 150 15.49 -19.40 -12.08
N PRO A 151 14.57 -19.17 -11.13
CA PRO A 151 13.35 -19.93 -11.04
C PRO A 151 12.59 -19.87 -12.37
N ILE A 152 12.07 -21.01 -12.81
CA ILE A 152 11.33 -21.10 -14.08
C ILE A 152 9.97 -20.39 -13.95
N SER A 153 9.41 -20.40 -12.76
CA SER A 153 8.20 -19.70 -12.32
C SER A 153 8.22 -19.66 -10.80
N MET A 154 7.59 -18.64 -10.21
CA MET A 154 7.37 -18.55 -8.77
C MET A 154 5.93 -18.12 -8.51
N ASP A 155 5.28 -18.73 -7.52
CA ASP A 155 3.95 -18.34 -7.07
C ASP A 155 4.11 -17.25 -6.01
N LEU A 156 3.63 -16.05 -6.30
CA LEU A 156 3.75 -14.88 -5.43
C LEU A 156 2.43 -14.62 -4.73
N GLU A 157 2.50 -14.30 -3.45
CA GLU A 157 1.40 -13.67 -2.69
C GLU A 157 1.89 -12.32 -2.18
N ILE A 158 1.18 -11.26 -2.55
CA ILE A 158 1.48 -9.88 -2.17
C ILE A 158 0.28 -9.30 -1.45
N GLU A 159 0.49 -8.79 -0.24
CA GLU A 159 -0.51 -8.02 0.47
C GLU A 159 -0.01 -6.61 0.76
N ILE A 160 -0.85 -5.62 0.48
CA ILE A 160 -0.68 -4.23 0.90
C ILE A 160 -1.77 -3.96 1.94
N ARG A 161 -1.40 -3.83 3.21
CA ARG A 161 -2.34 -3.69 4.32
C ARG A 161 -2.23 -2.29 4.90
N VAL A 162 -3.31 -1.52 4.89
CA VAL A 162 -3.30 -0.16 5.43
C VAL A 162 -4.04 -0.15 6.76
N HIS A 163 -3.40 0.49 7.74
CA HIS A 163 -3.89 0.63 9.10
C HIS A 163 -3.89 2.10 9.53
N ILE A 164 -5.02 2.59 10.00
CA ILE A 164 -5.19 3.94 10.51
C ILE A 164 -5.63 3.85 11.96
N ASN A 165 -4.85 4.44 12.87
CA ASN A 165 -5.24 4.61 14.26
C ASN A 165 -5.90 5.97 14.43
N LEU A 166 -7.18 6.00 14.80
CA LEU A 166 -7.94 7.24 14.92
C LEU A 166 -7.54 8.08 16.15
N THR A 167 -6.68 7.56 17.01
CA THR A 167 -6.05 8.32 18.10
C THR A 167 -4.82 9.11 17.62
N ASN A 168 -4.20 8.69 16.50
CA ASN A 168 -3.12 9.38 15.81
C ASN A 168 -3.50 9.58 14.34
N SER A 169 -4.53 10.40 14.11
CA SER A 169 -5.28 10.36 12.86
C SER A 169 -4.61 11.09 11.69
N ASN A 170 -3.42 11.67 11.91
CA ASN A 170 -2.62 12.33 10.87
C ASN A 170 -1.64 11.38 10.16
N GLU A 171 -1.58 10.10 10.55
CA GLU A 171 -0.72 9.09 9.92
C GLU A 171 -1.45 7.76 9.69
N MET A 172 -0.92 6.98 8.76
CA MET A 172 -1.34 5.62 8.47
C MET A 172 -0.10 4.74 8.26
N LYS A 173 -0.19 3.49 8.68
CA LYS A 173 0.76 2.45 8.29
C LYS A 173 0.30 1.77 7.02
N PHE A 174 1.23 1.42 6.13
CA PHE A 174 0.94 0.59 4.98
C PHE A 174 1.92 -0.60 4.93
N ASP A 175 1.51 -1.73 5.46
CA ASP A 175 2.36 -2.91 5.51
C ASP A 175 2.45 -3.56 4.13
N ILE A 176 3.64 -4.00 3.76
CA ILE A 176 3.91 -4.83 2.59
C ILE A 176 4.26 -6.22 3.11
N ARG A 177 3.46 -7.21 2.72
CA ARG A 177 3.78 -8.63 2.91
C ARG A 177 4.05 -9.28 1.57
N LEU A 178 5.15 -9.99 1.46
CA LEU A 178 5.55 -10.72 0.26
C LEU A 178 5.92 -12.16 0.61
N GLU A 179 5.24 -13.11 -0.01
CA GLU A 179 5.54 -14.54 0.08
C GLU A 179 5.83 -15.13 -1.30
N GLY A 180 6.66 -16.17 -1.34
CA GLY A 180 6.93 -16.94 -2.56
C GLY A 180 8.02 -16.38 -3.47
N TRP A 181 8.73 -15.32 -3.07
CA TRP A 181 9.86 -14.80 -3.85
C TRP A 181 11.01 -15.82 -3.91
N GLU A 182 11.41 -16.18 -5.12
CA GLU A 182 12.56 -17.04 -5.38
C GLU A 182 13.71 -16.22 -5.99
N TRP A 183 14.81 -16.11 -5.25
CA TRP A 183 15.98 -15.31 -5.63
C TRP A 183 16.76 -15.92 -6.79
N ALA A 184 17.15 -15.09 -7.75
CA ALA A 184 18.07 -15.48 -8.81
C ALA A 184 19.53 -15.48 -8.32
N TYR A 185 19.88 -14.53 -7.44
CA TYR A 185 21.21 -14.36 -6.89
C TYR A 185 21.16 -14.13 -5.38
N THR A 186 22.20 -14.56 -4.66
CA THR A 186 22.29 -14.40 -3.20
C THR A 186 22.94 -13.08 -2.76
N ASP A 187 23.55 -12.36 -3.70
CA ASP A 187 24.24 -11.08 -3.51
C ASP A 187 23.47 -9.90 -4.12
N SER A 188 22.21 -10.11 -4.45
CA SER A 188 21.31 -9.10 -5.00
C SER A 188 20.42 -8.48 -3.92
N ILE A 189 19.70 -7.43 -4.33
CA ILE A 189 18.65 -6.78 -3.55
C ILE A 189 17.31 -6.98 -4.24
N LEU A 190 16.26 -7.11 -3.43
CA LEU A 190 14.88 -7.09 -3.91
C LEU A 190 14.33 -5.68 -3.77
N VAL A 191 13.79 -5.13 -4.85
CA VAL A 191 13.34 -3.75 -4.92
C VAL A 191 11.84 -3.70 -5.14
N PHE A 192 11.14 -3.10 -4.19
CA PHE A 192 9.73 -2.76 -4.30
C PHE A 192 9.59 -1.28 -4.67
N GLN A 193 8.94 -1.02 -5.81
CA GLN A 193 8.77 0.32 -6.37
C GLN A 193 7.32 0.75 -6.34
N PHE A 194 7.08 1.97 -5.85
CA PHE A 194 5.82 2.68 -6.02
C PHE A 194 6.09 4.12 -6.45
N THR A 195 5.03 4.82 -6.86
CA THR A 195 5.09 6.20 -7.32
C THR A 195 4.20 7.08 -6.46
N VAL A 196 4.72 8.24 -6.08
CA VAL A 196 3.99 9.31 -5.41
C VAL A 196 3.78 10.47 -6.37
N ALA A 197 2.53 10.84 -6.61
CA ALA A 197 2.14 11.98 -7.43
C ALA A 197 1.24 12.93 -6.62
N ASP A 198 1.15 14.20 -7.02
CA ASP A 198 0.25 15.18 -6.40
C ASP A 198 -0.86 15.63 -7.36
N SER A 199 -1.94 16.15 -6.81
CA SER A 199 -3.01 16.78 -7.58
C SER A 199 -3.76 17.84 -6.77
N GLU A 200 -4.57 18.65 -7.46
CA GLU A 200 -5.57 19.48 -6.77
C GLU A 200 -6.59 18.57 -6.06
N HIS A 201 -7.07 19.00 -4.89
CA HIS A 201 -8.01 18.22 -4.09
C HIS A 201 -9.23 17.72 -4.90
N GLY A 202 -9.52 16.42 -4.75
CA GLY A 202 -10.68 15.76 -5.37
C GLY A 202 -10.46 15.29 -6.80
N GLN A 203 -9.27 15.48 -7.38
CA GLN A 203 -8.90 14.83 -8.64
C GLN A 203 -8.81 13.30 -8.41
N GLN A 204 -9.04 12.55 -9.49
CA GLN A 204 -8.96 11.09 -9.44
C GLN A 204 -7.52 10.59 -9.60
N ASP A 205 -6.69 11.37 -10.29
CA ASP A 205 -5.38 10.97 -10.77
C ASP A 205 -4.34 11.99 -10.33
N GLY A 206 -3.12 11.51 -10.08
CA GLY A 206 -1.95 12.38 -9.92
C GLY A 206 -1.69 13.18 -11.20
N THR A 207 -1.58 14.49 -11.06
CA THR A 207 -1.41 15.44 -12.17
C THR A 207 -0.02 16.07 -12.20
N GLY A 208 0.73 15.99 -11.11
CA GLY A 208 2.05 16.57 -10.97
C GLY A 208 3.03 15.71 -10.16
N GLU A 209 4.27 16.20 -10.12
CA GLU A 209 5.26 15.72 -9.16
C GLU A 209 5.07 16.48 -7.85
N PRO A 210 5.08 15.79 -6.69
CA PRO A 210 4.98 16.46 -5.40
C PRO A 210 6.08 17.51 -5.23
N ALA A 211 5.71 18.65 -4.65
CA ALA A 211 6.65 19.71 -4.31
C ALA A 211 7.70 19.22 -3.31
N ASP A 212 8.91 19.78 -3.37
CA ASP A 212 9.95 19.65 -2.34
C ASP A 212 10.21 18.21 -1.88
N PHE A 213 10.22 17.24 -2.82
CA PHE A 213 10.48 15.83 -2.52
C PHE A 213 11.93 15.63 -2.06
N GLU A 214 12.14 15.61 -0.74
CA GLU A 214 13.44 15.53 -0.10
C GLU A 214 13.54 14.26 0.75
N GLN A 215 14.72 13.65 0.76
CA GLN A 215 15.07 12.55 1.66
C GLN A 215 15.98 13.09 2.77
N ASP A 216 15.70 12.70 4.00
CA ASP A 216 16.50 13.10 5.15
C ASP A 216 17.91 12.46 5.12
N THR A 217 18.79 12.90 6.02
CA THR A 217 20.17 12.41 6.06
C THR A 217 20.29 10.98 6.59
N SER A 218 19.28 10.45 7.28
CA SER A 218 19.25 9.05 7.70
C SER A 218 18.89 8.11 6.56
N GLY A 219 18.21 8.61 5.52
CA GLY A 219 17.75 7.83 4.37
C GLY A 219 16.42 7.14 4.63
N TYR A 220 15.76 7.43 5.75
CA TYR A 220 14.56 6.73 6.21
C TYR A 220 13.33 7.61 6.30
N ARG A 221 13.45 8.90 6.00
CA ARG A 221 12.32 9.81 5.94
C ARG A 221 12.32 10.57 4.63
N PHE A 222 11.15 10.65 4.00
CA PHE A 222 10.88 11.48 2.84
C PHE A 222 9.85 12.52 3.23
N GLU A 223 10.06 13.77 2.83
CA GLU A 223 9.09 14.84 2.94
C GLU A 223 8.76 15.34 1.54
N PHE A 224 7.49 15.62 1.29
CA PHE A 224 7.00 16.09 -0.02
C PHE A 224 5.73 16.90 0.18
N GLY A 225 5.79 18.19 -0.19
CA GLY A 225 4.76 19.17 0.12
C GLY A 225 4.46 19.19 1.63
N ASP A 226 3.19 18.97 1.96
CA ASP A 226 2.66 18.88 3.32
C ASP A 226 2.49 17.42 3.79
N ALA A 227 3.19 16.47 3.16
CA ALA A 227 3.16 15.06 3.51
C ALA A 227 4.56 14.50 3.77
N TYR A 228 4.59 13.34 4.40
CA TYR A 228 5.83 12.61 4.65
C TYR A 228 5.61 11.10 4.56
N MET A 229 6.72 10.40 4.37
CA MET A 229 6.83 8.96 4.53
C MET A 229 8.00 8.64 5.47
N GLU A 230 7.79 7.71 6.39
CA GLU A 230 8.83 7.17 7.25
C GLU A 230 8.98 5.66 7.01
N CYS A 231 10.23 5.23 6.90
CA CYS A 231 10.60 3.87 6.54
C CYS A 231 11.31 3.21 7.73
N ALA A 232 10.88 2.01 8.12
CA ALA A 232 11.57 1.25 9.15
C ALA A 232 12.94 0.77 8.63
N GLU A 233 14.00 0.81 9.46
CA GLU A 233 15.34 0.40 9.00
C GLU A 233 15.43 -1.10 8.63
N PHE A 234 14.51 -1.89 9.19
CA PHE A 234 14.46 -3.34 9.04
C PHE A 234 13.06 -3.78 8.63
N ALA A 235 13.02 -4.70 7.68
CA ALA A 235 11.90 -5.60 7.49
C ALA A 235 12.12 -6.88 8.31
N PHE A 236 11.10 -7.72 8.38
CA PHE A 236 11.16 -9.01 9.05
C PHE A 236 10.92 -10.12 8.04
N ALA A 237 11.87 -11.05 7.95
CA ALA A 237 11.73 -12.31 7.26
C ALA A 237 11.44 -13.40 8.30
N ASP A 238 10.47 -14.28 8.02
CA ASP A 238 9.96 -15.32 8.93
C ASP A 238 9.06 -14.79 10.07
N ASN A 239 7.97 -15.51 10.34
CA ASN A 239 6.93 -15.16 11.31
C ASN A 239 7.28 -15.61 12.75
N SER A 240 8.57 -15.81 13.02
CA SER A 240 9.08 -16.22 14.33
C SER A 240 8.96 -15.08 15.33
N THR A 241 8.07 -15.24 16.31
CA THR A 241 7.90 -14.24 17.40
C THR A 241 8.99 -14.32 18.46
N ILE A 242 9.90 -15.29 18.38
CA ILE A 242 10.92 -15.57 19.40
C ILE A 242 12.29 -15.01 18.99
N ASP A 243 12.61 -15.05 17.70
CA ASP A 243 13.83 -14.51 17.11
C ASP A 243 13.53 -14.15 15.64
N PRO A 244 12.97 -12.97 15.38
CA PRO A 244 12.57 -12.59 14.03
C PRO A 244 13.83 -12.25 13.22
N HIS A 245 13.96 -12.83 12.02
CA HIS A 245 15.10 -12.57 11.16
C HIS A 245 14.93 -11.18 10.53
N GLN A 246 15.71 -10.22 11.02
CA GLN A 246 15.71 -8.86 10.49
C GLN A 246 16.43 -8.80 9.15
N VAL A 247 15.81 -8.12 8.20
CA VAL A 247 16.31 -7.87 6.85
C VAL A 247 16.56 -6.38 6.74
N GLN A 248 17.78 -5.98 6.42
CA GLN A 248 18.09 -4.58 6.17
C GLN A 248 17.27 -4.04 5.00
N MET A 249 16.66 -2.87 5.21
CA MET A 249 15.95 -2.12 4.19
C MET A 249 16.64 -0.76 3.99
N ARG A 250 16.77 -0.34 2.73
CA ARG A 250 17.19 1.01 2.35
C ARG A 250 16.20 1.59 1.36
N ALA A 251 15.80 2.83 1.60
CA ALA A 251 14.92 3.55 0.70
C ALA A 251 15.70 4.57 -0.13
N THR A 252 15.32 4.74 -1.38
CA THR A 252 15.79 5.83 -2.26
C THR A 252 14.63 6.36 -3.09
N HIS A 253 14.86 7.46 -3.79
CA HIS A 253 13.87 8.01 -4.71
C HIS A 253 14.49 8.41 -6.04
N GLY A 254 13.66 8.54 -7.06
CA GLY A 254 14.08 8.93 -8.39
C GLY A 254 12.93 9.44 -9.23
N GLN A 255 13.20 9.68 -10.51
CA GLN A 255 12.17 10.07 -11.45
C GLN A 255 11.17 8.92 -11.64
N ALA A 256 9.89 9.26 -11.88
CA ALA A 256 8.93 8.28 -12.38
C ALA A 256 9.42 7.65 -13.69
N GLU A 257 8.99 6.42 -13.96
CA GLU A 257 9.29 5.79 -15.25
C GLU A 257 8.68 6.58 -16.41
N GLN A 258 9.25 6.42 -17.61
CA GLN A 258 8.82 7.16 -18.78
C GLN A 258 7.31 6.98 -19.03
N GLY A 259 6.56 8.09 -19.02
CA GLY A 259 5.12 8.11 -19.24
C GLY A 259 4.28 8.03 -17.97
N SER A 260 4.91 7.92 -16.80
CA SER A 260 4.26 8.07 -15.49
C SER A 260 4.51 9.49 -14.93
N ILE A 261 3.57 9.99 -14.13
CA ILE A 261 3.66 11.27 -13.43
C ILE A 261 4.03 10.98 -11.97
N GLY A 262 4.93 11.79 -11.39
CA GLY A 262 5.30 11.69 -9.97
C GLY A 262 6.77 11.37 -9.72
N LYS A 263 7.08 10.96 -8.49
CA LYS A 263 8.39 10.48 -8.04
C LYS A 263 8.32 8.99 -7.75
N SER A 264 9.31 8.24 -8.23
CA SER A 264 9.47 6.84 -7.83
C SER A 264 10.13 6.79 -6.46
N VAL A 265 9.63 5.91 -5.61
CA VAL A 265 10.28 5.48 -4.38
C VAL A 265 10.68 4.01 -4.55
N TYR A 266 11.89 3.68 -4.12
CA TYR A 266 12.44 2.33 -4.16
C TYR A 266 12.74 1.88 -2.74
N LEU A 267 12.11 0.77 -2.32
CA LEU A 267 12.41 0.09 -1.07
C LEU A 267 13.25 -1.14 -1.41
N ALA A 268 14.53 -1.12 -1.07
CA ALA A 268 15.48 -2.19 -1.35
C ALA A 268 15.70 -3.05 -0.10
N PHE A 269 15.52 -4.36 -0.23
CA PHE A 269 15.69 -5.35 0.82
C PHE A 269 16.88 -6.25 0.49
N GLU A 270 17.71 -6.55 1.49
CA GLU A 270 18.78 -7.55 1.33
C GLU A 270 18.22 -8.97 1.19
N TYR A 271 19.09 -9.91 0.79
CA TYR A 271 18.73 -11.31 0.61
C TYR A 271 18.14 -11.94 1.88
N PHE A 272 16.91 -12.44 1.78
CA PHE A 272 16.19 -13.11 2.88
C PHE A 272 15.82 -14.59 2.59
N GLY A 273 16.35 -15.15 1.51
CA GLY A 273 16.02 -16.53 1.09
C GLY A 273 14.55 -16.68 0.71
N ASN A 274 13.95 -17.81 1.06
CA ASN A 274 12.56 -18.14 0.72
C ASN A 274 11.55 -17.80 1.83
N ALA A 275 11.93 -16.96 2.78
CA ALA A 275 11.07 -16.55 3.87
C ALA A 275 10.03 -15.51 3.41
N THR A 276 8.88 -15.47 4.08
CA THR A 276 7.92 -14.37 3.92
C THR A 276 8.51 -13.09 4.50
N LEU A 277 8.46 -12.01 3.73
CA LEU A 277 8.87 -10.67 4.12
C LEU A 277 7.65 -9.88 4.60
N ASP A 278 7.76 -9.22 5.76
CA ASP A 278 6.80 -8.25 6.28
C ASP A 278 7.53 -6.92 6.55
N TYR A 279 6.98 -5.79 6.09
CA TYR A 279 7.58 -4.45 6.21
C TYR A 279 6.51 -3.38 6.45
N ASP A 280 6.69 -2.47 7.43
CA ASP A 280 5.63 -1.59 7.97
C ASP A 280 5.93 -0.07 7.92
N PRO A 281 6.05 0.54 6.73
CA PRO A 281 6.26 1.98 6.57
C PRO A 281 5.04 2.81 6.98
N THR A 282 5.28 4.08 7.29
CA THR A 282 4.27 5.08 7.68
C THR A 282 4.15 6.17 6.62
N LEU A 283 2.93 6.59 6.31
CA LEU A 283 2.61 7.80 5.55
C LEU A 283 1.81 8.74 6.43
N GLY A 284 2.02 10.05 6.29
CA GLY A 284 1.23 11.01 7.03
C GLY A 284 1.26 12.40 6.45
N VAL A 285 0.45 13.27 7.05
CA VAL A 285 0.40 14.70 6.76
C VAL A 285 1.15 15.47 7.85
N LEU A 286 1.87 16.51 7.42
CA LEU A 286 2.61 17.42 8.29
C LEU A 286 1.60 18.41 8.89
N SER A 287 0.92 18.02 9.97
CA SER A 287 -0.09 18.88 10.59
C SER A 287 0.52 20.22 11.08
N ALA A 288 -0.21 21.31 10.84
CA ALA A 288 0.23 22.67 11.20
C ALA A 288 0.49 22.87 12.70
N ASP A 289 -0.06 22.02 13.56
CA ASP A 289 0.07 22.06 15.02
C ASP A 289 1.00 20.98 15.62
N GLY A 290 1.71 20.19 14.79
CA GLY A 290 2.21 18.89 15.23
C GLY A 290 3.63 18.50 14.84
N LEU A 291 4.61 19.42 14.82
CA LEU A 291 6.02 19.01 14.95
C LEU A 291 6.28 18.50 16.38
N VAL A 292 5.73 17.34 16.72
CA VAL A 292 6.27 16.53 17.81
C VAL A 292 7.30 15.63 17.14
N PRO A 293 8.62 15.85 17.38
CA PRO A 293 9.61 14.90 16.92
C PRO A 293 9.31 13.58 17.63
N LEU A 294 8.88 12.57 16.88
CA LEU A 294 8.77 11.22 17.39
C LEU A 294 10.18 10.80 17.81
N GLY A 295 10.41 10.76 19.12
CA GLY A 295 11.57 10.08 19.69
C GLY A 295 11.50 8.62 19.28
N SER A 296 12.65 8.06 18.93
CA SER A 296 12.88 6.72 18.38
C SER A 296 12.50 5.54 19.31
N GLU A 297 11.28 5.52 19.88
CA GLU A 297 10.80 4.48 20.79
C GLU A 297 9.38 3.96 20.46
N ILE A 298 9.00 3.87 19.18
CA ILE A 298 7.91 2.95 18.77
C ILE A 298 8.54 1.71 18.15
N LEU A 299 9.16 0.91 19.03
CA LEU A 299 9.54 -0.46 18.76
C LEU A 299 8.25 -1.31 18.71
N LEU A 300 7.91 -1.79 17.52
CA LEU A 300 7.28 -3.09 17.28
C LEU A 300 6.04 -3.44 18.15
N ILE A 301 4.88 -2.85 17.84
CA ILE A 301 3.56 -3.36 18.30
C ILE A 301 2.90 -4.27 17.22
N GLY A 302 3.57 -4.50 16.08
CA GLY A 302 3.05 -5.36 15.00
C GLY A 302 2.87 -6.84 15.38
N GLY A 303 3.64 -7.37 16.34
CA GLY A 303 3.56 -8.78 16.75
C GLY A 303 2.50 -9.10 17.81
N ALA A 304 2.09 -8.12 18.62
CA ALA A 304 1.21 -8.38 19.77
C ALA A 304 -0.28 -8.32 19.41
N ALA A 305 -0.67 -7.45 18.47
CA ALA A 305 -2.06 -7.31 18.02
C ALA A 305 -2.51 -8.55 17.23
N VAL A 306 -1.67 -9.08 16.34
CA VAL A 306 -1.95 -10.31 15.57
C VAL A 306 -2.05 -11.52 16.50
N ALA A 307 -1.20 -11.61 17.53
CA ALA A 307 -1.26 -12.69 18.52
C ALA A 307 -2.55 -12.65 19.36
N LEU A 308 -3.06 -11.46 19.71
CA LEU A 308 -4.31 -11.34 20.45
C LEU A 308 -5.52 -11.79 19.61
N LEU A 309 -5.55 -11.45 18.33
CA LEU A 309 -6.62 -11.84 17.39
C LEU A 309 -6.63 -13.36 17.13
N VAL A 310 -5.45 -13.99 16.97
CA VAL A 310 -5.34 -15.44 16.79
C VAL A 310 -5.74 -16.21 18.06
N VAL A 311 -5.40 -15.71 19.24
CA VAL A 311 -5.81 -16.33 20.52
C VAL A 311 -7.32 -16.19 20.76
N ILE A 312 -7.92 -15.06 20.43
CA ILE A 312 -9.39 -14.87 20.54
C ILE A 312 -10.12 -15.81 19.57
N ALA A 313 -9.66 -15.91 18.32
CA ALA A 313 -10.23 -16.83 17.33
C ALA A 313 -10.14 -18.31 17.76
N LEU A 314 -9.01 -18.73 18.35
CA LEU A 314 -8.81 -20.09 18.87
C LEU A 314 -9.68 -20.39 20.12
N VAL A 315 -9.84 -19.43 21.03
CA VAL A 315 -10.66 -19.60 22.23
C VAL A 315 -12.16 -19.64 21.89
N VAL A 316 -12.62 -18.90 20.88
CA VAL A 316 -14.00 -18.95 20.40
C VAL A 316 -14.30 -20.27 19.68
N LYS A 317 -13.34 -20.82 18.91
CA LYS A 317 -13.50 -22.10 18.20
C LYS A 317 -13.50 -23.32 19.13
N THR A 318 -12.79 -23.25 20.27
CA THR A 318 -12.75 -24.35 21.26
C THR A 318 -13.91 -24.32 22.26
N ARG A 319 -14.71 -23.25 22.28
CA ARG A 319 -15.89 -23.11 23.15
C ARG A 319 -17.24 -23.35 22.45
N ARG A 320 -17.24 -23.84 21.20
CA ARG A 320 -18.43 -24.37 20.51
C ARG A 320 -18.39 -25.89 20.43
#